data_AF-A0A8X6WHD4-F1
#
_entry.id   AF-A0A8X6WHD4-F1
#
_cell.length_a   1.000
_cell.length_b   1.000
_cell.length_c   1.000
_cell.angle_alpha   90.00
_cell.angle_beta   90.00
_cell.angle_gamma   90.00
#
_symmetry.space_group_name_H-M   'P 1'
#
loop_
_entity.id
_entity.type
_entity.pdbx_description
1 polymer ?
#
loop_
_entity_poly.entity_id
_entity_poly.type
_entity_poly.pdbx_seq_one_letter_code
_entity_poly.pdbx_strand_id
1 'polypeptide(L)' 'MEYGIPAYCSASDTNLQKLEKVQLSAARIITGLRSTCHKDIVLFETDLRPFRRRACLIKYYNKFRSLESRNRTSAYFKDS' A
#
# COMPACT_ATOMS: atom_id res chain seq x y z
N MET A 1 -17.21 11.26 -3.74
CA MET A 1 -16.91 10.00 -4.45
C MET A 1 -16.13 9.11 -3.49
N GLU A 2 -16.73 8.04 -2.97
CA GLU A 2 -15.96 7.01 -2.28
C GLU A 2 -15.11 6.30 -3.33
N TYR A 3 -13.82 6.61 -3.38
CA TYR A 3 -12.87 5.81 -4.15
C TYR A 3 -12.87 4.41 -3.55
N GLY A 4 -13.37 3.45 -4.32
CA GLY A 4 -13.40 2.04 -3.92
C GLY A 4 -12.02 1.59 -3.45
N ILE A 5 -11.99 0.77 -2.41
CA ILE A 5 -10.75 0.23 -1.86
C ILE A 5 -10.00 -0.50 -2.99
N PRO A 6 -8.73 -0.17 -3.27
CA PRO A 6 -7.98 -0.84 -4.32
C PRO A 6 -7.95 -2.36 -4.10
N ALA A 7 -8.16 -3.14 -5.17
CA ALA A 7 -8.31 -4.60 -5.08
C ALA A 7 -7.13 -5.30 -4.38
N TYR A 8 -5.92 -4.71 -4.41
CA TYR A 8 -4.75 -5.25 -3.72
C TYR A 8 -4.82 -5.16 -2.19
N CYS A 9 -5.69 -4.33 -1.60
CA CYS A 9 -5.77 -4.19 -0.14
C CYS A 9 -6.31 -5.45 0.54
N SER A 10 -7.13 -6.21 -0.18
CA SER A 10 -7.74 -7.47 0.26
C SER A 10 -6.92 -8.70 -0.15
N ALA A 11 -5.82 -8.52 -0.88
CA ALA A 11 -4.99 -9.61 -1.37
C ALA A 11 -4.17 -10.28 -0.25
N SER A 12 -3.93 -11.58 -0.40
CA SER A 12 -3.01 -12.32 0.46
C SER A 12 -1.57 -11.86 0.25
N ASP A 13 -0.71 -12.07 1.27
CA ASP A 13 0.71 -11.72 1.18
C ASP A 13 1.42 -12.37 0.00
N THR A 14 1.09 -13.62 -0.32
CA THR A 14 1.65 -14.33 -1.48
C THR A 14 1.28 -13.67 -2.80
N ASN A 15 0.04 -13.19 -2.94
CA ASN A 15 -0.40 -12.48 -4.13
C ASN A 15 0.24 -11.10 -4.23
N LEU A 16 0.40 -10.40 -3.10
CA LEU A 16 1.13 -9.13 -3.05
C LEU A 16 2.60 -9.29 -3.46
N GLN A 17 3.27 -10.36 -3.04
CA GLN A 17 4.64 -10.66 -3.47
C GLN A 17 4.74 -10.92 -4.97
N LYS A 18 3.79 -11.66 -5.54
CA LYS A 18 3.74 -11.87 -7.00
C LYS A 18 3.54 -10.55 -7.75
N LEU A 19 2.64 -9.70 -7.24
CA LEU A 19 2.36 -8.40 -7.84
C LEU A 19 3.57 -7.45 -7.76
N GLU A 20 4.29 -7.43 -6.63
CA GLU A 20 5.53 -6.64 -6.48
C GLU A 20 6.61 -7.08 -7.47
N LYS A 21 6.73 -8.39 -7.76
CA LYS A 21 7.67 -8.89 -8.77
C LYS A 21 7.32 -8.39 -10.17
N VAL A 22 6.04 -8.45 -10.56
CA VAL A 22 5.56 -7.97 -11.86
C VAL A 22 5.79 -6.47 -11.99
N GLN A 23 5.45 -5.71 -10.95
CA GLN A 23 5.66 -4.27 -10.92
C GLN A 23 7.14 -3.90 -11.05
N LEU A 24 8.04 -4.58 -10.32
CA LEU A 24 9.48 -4.34 -10.41
C LEU A 24 10.02 -4.68 -11.81
N SER A 25 9.51 -5.74 -12.44
CA SER A 25 9.88 -6.09 -13.81
C SER A 25 9.46 -5.00 -14.79
N ALA A 26 8.23 -4.50 -14.69
CA ALA A 26 7.74 -3.40 -15.51
C ALA A 26 8.54 -2.11 -15.28
N ALA A 27 8.85 -1.80 -14.02
CA ALA A 27 9.65 -0.64 -13.63
C ALA A 27 11.04 -0.65 -14.29
N ARG A 28 11.69 -1.82 -14.34
CA ARG A 28 12.99 -2.00 -15.03
C ARG A 28 12.89 -1.76 -16.53
N ILE A 29 11.82 -2.24 -17.17
CA ILE A 29 11.60 -2.00 -18.60
C ILE A 29 11.43 -0.51 -18.88
N ILE A 30 10.63 0.19 -18.06
CA ILE A 30 10.34 1.63 -18.24
C ILE A 30 11.58 2.49 -18.02
N THR A 31 12.38 2.17 -16.99
CA THR A 31 13.61 2.92 -16.66
C THR A 31 14.81 2.51 -17.52
N GLY A 32 14.72 1.40 -18.25
CA GLY A 32 15.86 0.83 -18.98
C GLY A 32 16.96 0.28 -18.07
N LEU A 33 16.70 0.13 -16.77
CA LEU A 33 17.67 -0.37 -15.81
C LEU A 33 17.87 -1.88 -15.98
N ARG A 34 19.13 -2.32 -15.90
CA ARG A 34 19.48 -3.74 -15.99
C ARG A 34 18.87 -4.53 -14.84
N SER A 35 18.67 -5.83 -15.06
CA SER A 35 18.18 -6.76 -14.02
C SER A 35 19.12 -6.85 -12.81
N THR A 36 20.41 -6.56 -13.00
CA THR A 36 21.43 -6.48 -11.95
C THR A 36 21.30 -5.23 -11.08
N CYS A 37 20.60 -4.20 -11.54
CA CYS A 37 20.37 -2.98 -10.78
C CYS A 37 19.53 -3.30 -9.53
N HIS A 38 19.95 -2.70 -8.41
CA HIS A 38 19.31 -2.93 -7.13
C HIS A 38 17.86 -2.45 -7.18
N LYS A 39 16.97 -3.25 -6.59
CA LYS A 39 15.52 -2.98 -6.61
C LYS A 39 15.18 -1.60 -6.07
N ASP A 40 15.90 -1.12 -5.05
CA ASP A 40 15.59 0.16 -4.42
C ASP A 40 15.90 1.35 -5.33
N ILE A 41 16.91 1.24 -6.19
CA ILE A 41 17.23 2.24 -7.23
C ILE A 41 16.10 2.27 -8.25
N VAL A 42 15.66 1.10 -8.72
CA VAL A 42 14.55 0.99 -9.68
C VAL A 42 13.28 1.61 -9.09
N LEU A 43 12.99 1.34 -7.81
CA LEU A 43 11.82 1.90 -7.13
C LEU A 43 11.93 3.41 -6.93
N PHE A 44 13.13 3.92 -6.63
CA PHE A 44 13.38 5.35 -6.49
C PHE A 44 13.19 6.09 -7.82
N GLU A 45 13.80 5.61 -8.91
CA GLU A 45 13.68 6.26 -10.22
C GLU A 45 12.26 6.25 -10.78
N THR A 46 11.46 5.23 -10.44
CA THR A 46 10.08 5.11 -10.89
C THR A 46 9.04 5.74 -9.96
N ASP A 47 9.47 6.32 -8.83
CA ASP A 47 8.59 6.76 -7.73
C ASP A 47 7.57 5.68 -7.30
N LEU A 48 7.95 4.40 -7.43
CA LEU A 48 7.07 3.29 -7.11
C LEU A 48 7.20 2.89 -5.65
N ARG A 49 6.11 3.04 -4.90
CA ARG A 49 6.02 2.51 -3.52
C ARG A 49 5.61 1.02 -3.53
N PRO A 50 6.30 0.14 -2.77
CA PRO A 50 5.94 -1.27 -2.63
C PRO A 50 4.49 -1.49 -2.21
N PHE A 51 3.81 -2.47 -2.81
CA PHE A 51 2.40 -2.78 -2.51
C PHE A 51 2.19 -3.22 -1.06
N ARG A 52 3.11 -3.99 -0.48
CA ARG A 52 2.99 -4.44 0.91
C ARG A 52 2.96 -3.27 1.89
N ARG A 53 3.71 -2.20 1.61
CA ARG A 53 3.66 -0.96 2.43
C ARG A 53 2.29 -0.29 2.33
N ARG A 54 1.69 -0.22 1.14
CA ARG A 54 0.36 0.37 0.93
C ARG A 54 -0.75 -0.45 1.59
N ALA A 55 -0.72 -1.77 1.43
CA ALA A 55 -1.72 -2.66 2.01
C ALA A 55 -1.66 -2.67 3.54
N CYS A 56 -0.45 -2.64 4.13
CA CYS A 56 -0.26 -2.54 5.58
C CYS A 56 -0.82 -1.22 6.14
N LEU A 57 -0.57 -0.10 5.44
CA LEU A 57 -1.08 1.21 5.84
C LEU A 57 -2.61 1.23 5.87
N ILE A 58 -3.28 0.69 4.85
CA ILE A 58 -4.74 0.64 4.78
C ILE A 58 -5.32 -0.26 5.88
N LYS A 59 -4.73 -1.43 6.13
CA LYS A 59 -5.12 -2.29 7.26
C LYS A 59 -4.96 -1.58 8.60
N TYR A 60 -3.86 -0.84 8.77
CA TYR A 60 -3.60 -0.07 9.98
C TYR A 60 -4.63 1.07 10.18
N TYR A 61 -4.91 1.85 9.14
CA TYR A 61 -5.95 2.90 9.19
C TYR A 61 -7.34 2.34 9.50
N ASN A 62 -7.72 1.24 8.86
CA ASN A 62 -9.00 0.58 9.14
C ASN A 62 -9.07 0.08 10.60
N LYS A 63 -7.97 -0.45 11.12
CA LYS A 63 -7.86 -0.84 12.53
C LYS A 63 -7.99 0.38 13.44
N PHE A 64 -7.30 1.47 13.15
CA PHE A 64 -7.39 2.72 13.91
C PHE A 64 -8.81 3.27 13.92
N ARG A 65 -9.48 3.37 12.76
CA ARG A 65 -10.87 3.81 12.64
C ARG A 65 -11.84 2.92 13.42
N SER A 66 -11.61 1.60 13.40
CA SER A 66 -12.42 0.65 14.18
C SER A 66 -12.26 0.84 15.69
N LEU A 67 -11.05 1.20 16.14
CA LEU A 67 -10.77 1.48 17.55
C LEU A 67 -11.40 2.80 17.98
N GLU A 68 -11.31 3.84 17.15
CA GLU A 68 -11.97 5.13 17.38
C GLU A 68 -13.50 4.97 17.52
N SER A 69 -14.13 4.16 16.66
CA SER A 69 -15.56 3.84 16.77
C SER A 69 -15.93 3.01 18.01
N ARG A 70 -14.98 2.26 18.59
CA ARG A 70 -15.16 1.47 19.81
C ARG A 70 -14.79 2.22 21.09
N ASN A 71 -14.03 3.31 20.97
CA ASN A 71 -13.65 4.12 22.12
C ASN A 71 -14.83 5.02 22.51
N ARG A 72 -15.36 4.82 23.73
CA ARG A 72 -16.40 5.66 24.35
C ARG A 72 -16.04 7.16 24.40
N THR A 73 -14.76 7.51 24.18
CA THR A 73 -14.25 8.87 24.15
C THR A 73 -14.57 9.63 22.85
N SER A 74 -14.87 8.95 21.73
CA SER A 74 -15.23 9.61 20.47
C SER A 74 -16.60 10.33 20.50
N ALA A 75 -17.44 10.00 21.49
CA ALA A 75 -18.71 10.69 21.72
C ALA A 75 -18.51 12.14 22.16
N TYR A 76 -17.39 12.48 22.80
CA TYR A 76 -17.15 13.84 23.33
C TYR A 76 -16.58 14.82 22.29
N PHE A 77 -16.23 14.35 21.09
CA PHE A 77 -15.74 15.21 19.99
C PHE A 77 -16.82 15.56 18.97
N LYS A 78 -18.08 15.17 19.20
CA LYS A 78 -19.21 15.49 18.31
C LYS A 78 -20.00 16.75 18.69
N ASP A 79 -19.70 17.36 19.83
CA ASP A 79 -20.44 18.52 20.38
C ASP A 79 -19.54 19.76 20.54
N SER A 80 -18.74 20.11 19.53
CA SER A 80 -18.02 21.40 19.46
C SER A 80 -18.20 22.06 18.12
#